data_AF-A0A256BC87-F1
#
_entry.id   AF-A0A256BC87-F1
#
_cell.length_a   1.000
_cell.length_b   1.000
_cell.length_c   1.000
_cell.angle_alpha   90.00
_cell.angle_beta   90.00
_cell.angle_gamma   90.00
#
_symmetry.space_group_name_H-M   'P 1'
#
loop_
_entity.id
_entity.type
_entity.pdbx_description
1 polymer ?
#
loop_
_entity_poly.entity_id
_entity_poly.type
_entity_poly.pdbx_seq_one_letter_code
_entity_poly.pdbx_strand_id
1 'polypeptide(L)'
;MIFSDEIKATVKDAAQKLTGYRKRDFMAKVAEDYFAGSARKAETVFGWSRKSVQLGLHERRTGLRCLDNYGARGRHKSEIMLPNLTEDIS
;
A
#
# COMPACT_ATOMS: atom_id res chain seq x y z
N MET A 1 11.18 -3.87 22.97
CA MET A 1 9.81 -4.42 22.86
C MET A 1 9.90 -5.66 21.98
N ILE A 2 9.66 -6.84 22.53
CA ILE A 2 9.72 -8.11 21.81
C ILE A 2 8.27 -8.53 21.59
N PHE A 3 7.78 -8.49 20.36
CA PHE A 3 6.52 -9.13 20.01
C PHE A 3 6.70 -10.64 20.10
N SER A 4 5.84 -11.36 20.85
CA SER A 4 5.80 -12.82 20.77
C SER A 4 5.36 -13.26 19.37
N ASP A 5 5.71 -14.46 18.98
CA ASP A 5 5.36 -14.96 17.66
C ASP A 5 3.85 -15.15 17.50
N GLU A 6 3.11 -15.42 18.58
CA GLU A 6 1.63 -15.45 18.52
C GLU A 6 1.06 -14.08 18.18
N ILE A 7 1.53 -13.02 18.86
CA ILE A 7 1.05 -11.65 18.57
C ILE A 7 1.42 -11.25 17.15
N LYS A 8 2.63 -11.60 16.68
CA LYS A 8 3.02 -11.35 15.29
C LYS A 8 2.07 -12.02 14.31
N ALA A 9 1.72 -13.28 14.55
CA ALA A 9 0.81 -14.03 13.71
C ALA A 9 -0.58 -13.38 13.67
N THR A 10 -1.16 -13.02 14.82
CA THR A 10 -2.49 -12.38 14.88
C THR A 10 -2.50 -11.01 14.20
N VAL A 11 -1.48 -10.18 14.40
CA VAL A 11 -1.40 -8.85 13.75
C VAL A 11 -1.23 -9.00 12.23
N LYS A 12 -0.43 -9.97 11.77
CA LYS A 12 -0.27 -10.25 10.33
C LYS A 12 -1.55 -10.79 9.71
N ASP A 13 -2.29 -11.66 10.40
CA ASP A 13 -3.60 -12.16 9.97
C ASP A 13 -4.61 -11.03 9.81
N ALA A 14 -4.71 -10.13 10.80
CA ALA A 14 -5.57 -8.94 10.72
C ALA A 14 -5.22 -8.07 9.50
N ALA A 15 -3.92 -7.82 9.25
CA ALA A 15 -3.47 -7.08 8.07
C ALA A 15 -3.78 -7.80 6.75
N GLN A 16 -3.77 -9.13 6.72
CA GLN A 16 -4.09 -9.90 5.51
C GLN A 16 -5.57 -9.82 5.14
N LYS A 17 -6.46 -9.76 6.14
CA LYS A 17 -7.91 -9.61 5.95
C LYS A 17 -8.33 -8.22 5.45
N LEU A 18 -7.45 -7.23 5.55
CA LEU A 18 -7.68 -5.88 5.04
C LEU A 18 -7.10 -5.72 3.62
N THR A 19 -7.72 -4.85 2.82
CA THR A 19 -7.28 -4.52 1.45
C THR A 19 -7.13 -3.01 1.24
N GLY A 20 -6.39 -2.64 0.20
CA GLY A 20 -6.24 -1.25 -0.24
C GLY A 20 -5.76 -0.30 0.86
N TYR A 21 -6.41 0.87 0.95
CA TYR A 21 -6.05 1.92 1.92
C TYR A 21 -6.25 1.49 3.37
N ARG A 22 -7.27 0.66 3.66
CA ARG A 22 -7.55 0.17 5.03
C ARG A 22 -6.41 -0.67 5.58
N LYS A 23 -5.80 -1.49 4.72
CA LYS A 23 -4.61 -2.28 5.08
C LYS A 23 -3.42 -1.38 5.42
N ARG A 24 -3.18 -0.35 4.61
CA ARG A 24 -2.07 0.61 4.85
C ARG A 24 -2.29 1.41 6.11
N ASP A 25 -3.52 1.86 6.35
CA ASP A 25 -3.90 2.60 7.55
C ASP A 25 -3.66 1.76 8.81
N PHE A 26 -4.11 0.50 8.81
CA PHE A 26 -3.84 -0.44 9.91
C PHE A 26 -2.34 -0.63 10.15
N MET A 27 -1.57 -0.91 9.10
CA MET A 27 -0.11 -1.10 9.22
C MET A 27 0.58 0.15 9.77
N ALA A 28 0.15 1.34 9.35
CA ALA A 28 0.68 2.61 9.82
C ALA A 28 0.33 2.86 11.30
N LYS A 29 -0.91 2.59 11.71
CA LYS A 29 -1.33 2.68 13.12
C LYS A 29 -0.50 1.76 14.01
N VAL A 30 -0.29 0.51 13.61
CA VAL A 30 0.61 -0.42 14.32
C VAL A 30 2.04 0.15 14.39
N ALA A 31 2.54 0.77 13.32
CA ALA A 31 3.86 1.37 13.34
C ALA A 31 3.96 2.59 14.27
N GLU A 32 2.94 3.44 14.33
CA GLU A 32 2.84 4.57 15.28
C GLU A 32 2.89 4.05 16.72
N ASP A 33 2.00 3.12 17.05
CA ASP A 33 1.78 2.66 18.42
C ASP A 33 2.97 1.86 18.98
N TYR A 34 3.60 1.03 18.15
CA TYR A 34 4.58 0.06 18.63
C TYR A 34 6.02 0.32 18.15
N PHE A 35 6.21 1.18 17.14
CA PHE A 35 7.52 1.41 16.53
C PHE A 35 7.89 2.88 16.36
N ALA A 36 7.19 3.81 17.02
CA ALA A 36 7.40 5.25 16.90
C ALA A 36 7.32 5.73 15.44
N GLY A 37 6.38 5.16 14.67
CA GLY A 37 6.20 5.45 13.24
C GLY A 37 7.30 4.88 12.34
N SER A 38 8.16 3.97 12.82
CA SER A 38 9.26 3.45 12.01
C SER A 38 8.81 2.33 11.06
N ALA A 39 8.69 2.66 9.77
CA ALA A 39 8.42 1.68 8.72
C ALA A 39 9.51 0.59 8.62
N ARG A 40 10.76 0.91 8.94
CA ARG A 40 11.87 -0.06 8.95
C ARG A 40 11.67 -1.11 10.03
N LYS A 41 11.30 -0.70 11.25
CA LYS A 41 11.00 -1.66 12.33
C LYS A 41 9.78 -2.52 12.01
N ALA A 42 8.73 -1.93 11.40
CA ALA A 42 7.57 -2.69 10.95
C ALA A 42 7.93 -3.76 9.90
N GLU A 43 8.83 -3.44 8.95
CA GLU A 43 9.38 -4.43 8.02
C GLU A 43 10.15 -5.54 8.75
N THR A 44 11.07 -5.18 9.66
CA THR A 44 11.86 -6.15 10.41
C THR A 44 11.00 -7.09 11.25
N VAL A 45 9.93 -6.59 11.88
CA VAL A 45 9.10 -7.39 12.80
C VAL A 45 8.00 -8.17 12.07
N PHE A 46 7.33 -7.56 11.08
CA PHE A 46 6.16 -8.16 10.44
C PHE A 46 6.38 -8.58 8.98
N GLY A 47 7.49 -8.17 8.35
CA GLY A 47 7.76 -8.40 6.93
C GLY A 47 6.92 -7.52 5.99
N TRP A 48 6.38 -6.40 6.49
CA TRP A 48 5.57 -5.51 5.68
C TRP A 48 6.40 -4.60 4.78
N SER A 49 5.88 -4.28 3.60
CA SER A 49 6.51 -3.34 2.66
C SER A 49 6.71 -1.97 3.30
N ARG A 50 7.96 -1.51 3.37
CA ARG A 50 8.31 -0.16 3.85
C ARG A 50 7.52 0.92 3.14
N LYS A 51 7.38 0.83 1.81
CA LYS A 51 6.65 1.83 1.01
C LYS A 51 5.18 1.91 1.42
N SER A 52 4.53 0.77 1.66
CA SER A 52 3.12 0.74 2.08
C SER A 52 2.91 1.34 3.47
N VAL A 53 3.81 1.03 4.41
CA VAL A 53 3.76 1.59 5.77
C VAL A 53 4.04 3.10 5.75
N GLN A 54 5.04 3.55 5.00
CA GLN A 54 5.34 4.98 4.84
C GLN A 54 4.19 5.76 4.23
N LEU A 55 3.53 5.20 3.20
CA LEU A 55 2.36 5.83 2.60
C LEU A 55 1.22 5.94 3.61
N GLY A 56 0.92 4.87 4.35
CA GLY A 56 -0.09 4.91 5.40
C GLY A 56 0.24 5.94 6.50
N LEU A 57 1.50 6.04 6.92
CA LEU A 57 1.94 7.05 7.91
C LEU A 57 1.77 8.46 7.39
N HIS A 58 2.07 8.70 6.10
CA HIS A 58 1.84 9.99 5.47
C HIS A 58 0.35 10.33 5.38
N GLU A 59 -0.48 9.37 4.95
CA GLU A 59 -1.94 9.49 4.90
C GLU A 59 -2.51 9.84 6.29
N ARG A 60 -2.10 9.13 7.33
CA ARG A 60 -2.51 9.39 8.73
C ARG A 60 -2.07 10.75 9.25
N ARG A 61 -0.81 11.15 8.98
CA ARG A 61 -0.27 12.46 9.39
C ARG A 61 -1.00 13.64 8.75
N THR A 62 -1.43 13.48 7.50
CA THR A 62 -2.06 14.55 6.70
C THR A 62 -3.58 14.54 6.78
N GLY A 63 -4.20 13.44 7.22
CA GLY A 63 -5.65 13.23 7.13
C GLY A 63 -6.15 13.00 5.70
N LEU A 64 -5.25 12.86 4.73
CA LEU A 64 -5.57 12.66 3.32
C LEU A 64 -5.41 11.19 2.94
N ARG A 65 -6.26 10.71 2.03
CA ARG A 65 -6.10 9.39 1.41
C ARG A 65 -5.41 9.56 0.06
N CYS A 66 -4.28 8.89 -0.14
CA CYS A 66 -3.62 8.84 -1.43
C CYS A 66 -4.37 7.84 -2.33
N LEU A 67 -4.99 8.37 -3.39
CA LEU A 67 -5.62 7.59 -4.43
C LEU A 67 -4.54 7.13 -5.42
N ASP A 68 -4.53 5.84 -5.71
CA ASP A 68 -3.62 5.31 -6.72
C ASP A 68 -4.20 5.57 -8.11
N ASN A 69 -3.37 6.00 -9.05
CA ASN A 69 -3.78 6.34 -10.40
C ASN A 69 -3.85 5.09 -11.29
N TYR A 70 -4.73 4.16 -10.95
CA TYR A 70 -4.90 2.91 -11.70
C TYR A 70 -5.24 3.13 -13.17
N GLY A 71 -6.01 4.19 -13.49
CA GLY A 71 -6.43 4.50 -14.85
C GLY A 71 -5.30 4.96 -15.78
N ALA A 72 -4.21 5.51 -15.23
CA ALA A 72 -3.01 5.85 -15.99
C ALA A 72 -1.99 4.70 -16.07
N ARG A 73 -2.28 3.55 -15.46
CA ARG A 73 -1.45 2.35 -15.55
C ARG A 73 -2.07 1.36 -16.52
N GLY A 74 -1.22 0.53 -17.14
CA GLY A 74 -1.63 -0.49 -18.09
C GLY A 74 -1.48 -0.04 -19.54
N ARG A 75 -1.74 -0.95 -20.47
CA ARG A 75 -1.65 -0.67 -21.91
C ARG A 75 -2.95 -0.01 -22.35
N HIS A 76 -2.88 1.24 -22.77
CA HIS A 76 -4.01 1.91 -23.40
C HIS A 76 -4.36 1.22 -24.72
N LYS A 77 -5.64 1.30 -25.11
CA LYS A 77 -6.09 0.75 -26.39
C LYS A 77 -5.26 1.35 -27.52
N SER A 78 -4.87 0.54 -28.50
CA SER A 78 -4.08 1.01 -29.64
C SER A 78 -4.78 2.15 -30.39
N GLU A 79 -6.12 2.15 -30.44
CA GLU A 79 -6.95 3.24 -30.99
C GLU A 79 -6.73 4.61 -30.31
N ILE A 80 -6.38 4.63 -29.02
CA ILE A 80 -6.08 5.87 -28.29
C ILE A 80 -4.65 6.33 -28.58
N MET A 81 -3.73 5.39 -28.75
CA MET A 81 -2.31 5.66 -29.01
C MET A 81 -2.02 5.98 -30.48
N LEU A 82 -2.84 5.42 -31.38
CA LEU A 82 -2.73 5.48 -32.84
C LEU A 82 -4.13 5.82 -33.38
N PRO A 83 -4.51 7.11 -33.43
CA PRO A 83 -5.86 7.52 -33.80
C PRO A 83 -6.27 7.09 -35.21
N ASN A 84 -5.30 6.98 -36.12
CA ASN A 84 -5.52 6.61 -37.51
C ASN A 84 -5.24 5.11 -37.76
N LEU A 85 -5.09 4.30 -36.72
CA LEU A 85 -4.72 2.88 -36.86
C LEU A 85 -5.64 2.13 -37.82
N THR A 86 -6.93 2.44 -37.82
CA THR A 86 -7.90 1.83 -38.73
C THR A 86 -7.61 2.20 -40.18
N GLU A 87 -7.29 3.47 -40.45
CA GLU A 87 -6.92 3.95 -41.79
C GLU A 87 -5.57 3.36 -42.24
N ASP A 88 -4.60 3.25 -41.32
CA ASP A 88 -3.25 2.75 -41.62
C ASP A 88 -3.19 1.24 -41.94
N ILE A 89 -4.20 0.46 -41.50
CA ILE A 89 -4.29 -1.00 -41.75
C ILE A 89 -5.32 -1.39 -42.81
N SER A 90 -6.00 -0.40 -43.39
CA SER A 90 -6.95 -0.57 -44.51
C SER A 90 -6.21 -0.73 -45.83
#